data_AF-A0A1V2PD82-F1
#
_entry.id   AF-A0A1V2PD82-F1
#
_cell.length_a   1.000
_cell.length_b   1.000
_cell.length_c   1.000
_cell.angle_alpha   90.00
_cell.angle_beta   90.00
_cell.angle_gamma   90.00
#
_symmetry.space_group_name_H-M   'P 1'
#
loop_
_entity.id
_entity.type
_entity.pdbx_description
1 polymer ?
#
loop_
_entity_poly.entity_id
_entity_poly.type
_entity_poly.pdbx_seq_one_letter_code
_entity_poly.pdbx_strand_id
1 'polypeptide(L)'
;MTQVDQHGTVKHRDDVTARHWLWTELQNLPARQRDVLVLRYYESRTESEAASILGCSIPAVKRRTNHGLRRLTSHLGPDAVLIMQRVAR
;
A
#
# COMPACT_ATOMS: atom_id res chain seq x y z
N MET A 1 -19.21 24.68 -10.38
CA MET A 1 -17.86 24.99 -10.89
C MET A 1 -16.84 24.48 -9.88
N THR A 2 -16.36 23.24 -10.05
CA THR A 2 -15.24 22.73 -9.25
C THR A 2 -14.03 22.74 -10.18
N GLN A 3 -13.10 23.65 -9.89
CA GLN A 3 -11.93 23.94 -10.70
C GLN A 3 -10.97 22.75 -10.66
N VAL A 4 -10.44 22.41 -11.83
CA VAL A 4 -9.38 21.42 -12.04
C VAL A 4 -8.08 22.18 -12.25
N ASP A 5 -7.16 22.08 -11.30
CA ASP A 5 -5.82 22.67 -11.37
C ASP A 5 -4.72 21.59 -11.48
N GLN A 6 -3.70 21.95 -12.26
CA GLN A 6 -2.63 21.08 -12.73
C GLN A 6 -1.49 21.11 -11.69
N HIS A 7 -1.29 19.98 -10.99
CA HIS A 7 -0.29 19.68 -9.93
C HIS A 7 -0.67 19.96 -8.45
N GLY A 8 -1.32 18.96 -7.84
CA GLY A 8 -0.82 18.38 -6.58
C GLY A 8 -1.23 19.04 -5.26
N THR A 9 -2.39 18.62 -4.74
CA THR A 9 -2.74 18.28 -3.33
C THR A 9 -4.11 18.82 -2.96
N VAL A 10 -5.19 18.16 -3.40
CA VAL A 10 -6.49 18.42 -2.76
C VAL A 10 -6.47 17.77 -1.38
N LYS A 11 -6.39 18.63 -0.36
CA LYS A 11 -6.14 18.24 1.03
C LYS A 11 -7.50 17.92 1.68
N HIS A 12 -7.57 16.76 2.34
CA HIS A 12 -8.70 16.20 3.10
C HIS A 12 -9.83 15.46 2.37
N ARG A 13 -10.44 15.96 1.29
CA ARG A 13 -11.47 15.17 0.59
C ARG A 13 -10.88 14.05 -0.26
N ASP A 14 -9.69 14.29 -0.82
CA ASP A 14 -8.93 13.25 -1.51
C ASP A 14 -8.25 12.29 -0.56
N ASP A 15 -7.94 12.67 0.69
CA ASP A 15 -7.32 11.74 1.63
C ASP A 15 -8.28 10.65 2.09
N VAL A 16 -9.52 11.03 2.40
CA VAL A 16 -10.58 10.06 2.74
C VAL A 16 -10.87 9.18 1.53
N THR A 17 -10.92 9.77 0.34
CA THR A 17 -11.11 9.04 -0.92
C THR A 17 -9.94 8.09 -1.19
N ALA A 18 -8.70 8.58 -1.17
CA ALA A 18 -7.48 7.79 -1.38
C ALA A 18 -7.35 6.66 -0.35
N ARG A 19 -7.68 6.91 0.92
CA ARG A 19 -7.70 5.86 1.95
C ARG A 19 -8.75 4.79 1.66
N HIS A 20 -9.95 5.19 1.24
CA HIS A 20 -11.02 4.25 0.90
C HIS A 20 -10.70 3.43 -0.35
N TRP A 21 -10.08 4.05 -1.35
CA TRP A 21 -9.62 3.41 -2.57
C TRP A 21 -8.44 2.47 -2.30
N LEU A 22 -7.47 2.89 -1.49
CA LEU A 22 -6.35 2.06 -1.05
C LEU A 22 -6.85 0.83 -0.27
N TRP A 23 -7.82 1.02 0.63
CA TRP A 23 -8.41 -0.09 1.39
C TRP A 23 -9.14 -1.08 0.47
N THR A 24 -9.94 -0.57 -0.47
CA THR A 24 -10.62 -1.40 -1.48
C THR A 24 -9.61 -2.21 -2.28
N GLU A 25 -8.53 -1.59 -2.73
CA GLU A 25 -7.53 -2.26 -3.53
C GLU A 25 -6.67 -3.25 -2.73
N LEU A 26 -6.37 -2.95 -1.47
CA LEU A 26 -5.73 -3.89 -0.54
C LEU A 26 -6.58 -5.16 -0.33
N GLN A 27 -7.90 -5.02 -0.26
CA GLN A 27 -8.81 -6.15 -0.16
C GLN A 27 -8.84 -7.00 -1.43
N ASN A 28 -8.59 -6.39 -2.61
CA ASN A 28 -8.46 -7.12 -3.88
C ASN A 28 -7.15 -7.92 -4.00
N LEU A 29 -6.14 -7.65 -3.16
CA LEU A 29 -4.89 -8.42 -3.13
C LEU A 29 -5.11 -9.83 -2.57
N PRO A 30 -4.35 -10.84 -3.09
CA PRO A 30 -4.31 -12.16 -2.45
C PRO A 30 -3.80 -12.02 -1.02
N ALA A 31 -4.37 -12.78 -0.08
CA ALA A 31 -4.10 -12.64 1.35
C ALA A 31 -2.60 -12.50 1.68
N ARG A 32 -1.77 -13.41 1.14
CA ARG A 32 -0.31 -13.40 1.40
C ARG A 32 0.43 -12.15 0.92
N GLN A 33 -0.08 -11.43 -0.10
CA GLN A 33 0.48 -10.15 -0.53
C GLN A 33 -0.03 -9.00 0.35
N ARG A 34 -1.28 -9.08 0.81
CA ARG A 34 -1.83 -8.11 1.75
C ARG A 34 -1.10 -8.17 3.09
N ASP A 35 -0.92 -9.36 3.66
CA ASP A 35 -0.30 -9.56 4.96
C ASP A 35 1.12 -8.98 4.99
N VAL A 36 1.90 -9.20 3.93
CA VAL A 36 3.26 -8.67 3.86
C VAL A 36 3.29 -7.14 3.79
N LEU A 37 2.31 -6.53 3.12
CA LEU A 37 2.20 -5.07 3.05
C LEU A 37 1.73 -4.46 4.37
N VAL A 38 0.79 -5.11 5.06
CA VAL A 38 0.35 -4.69 6.40
C VAL A 38 1.52 -4.72 7.37
N LEU A 39 2.24 -5.84 7.47
CA LEU A 39 3.38 -5.95 8.35
C LEU A 39 4.48 -4.92 8.02
N ARG A 40 4.82 -4.74 6.74
CA ARG A 40 5.92 -3.86 6.33
C ARG A 40 5.59 -2.37 6.42
N TYR A 41 4.36 -1.96 6.12
CA TYR A 41 4.00 -0.55 5.98
C TYR A 41 3.11 -0.03 7.11
N TYR A 42 2.19 -0.83 7.64
CA TYR A 42 1.32 -0.43 8.75
C TYR A 42 1.95 -0.73 10.11
N GLU A 43 2.62 -1.87 10.25
CA GLU A 43 3.29 -2.25 11.50
C GLU A 43 4.78 -1.89 11.54
N SER A 44 5.30 -1.26 10.48
CA SER A 44 6.71 -0.86 10.37
C SER A 44 7.73 -2.00 10.61
N ARG A 45 7.36 -3.25 10.32
CA ARG A 45 8.24 -4.42 10.48
C ARG A 45 9.34 -4.46 9.43
N THR A 46 10.48 -5.02 9.78
CA THR A 46 11.55 -5.40 8.85
C THR A 46 11.15 -6.60 7.99
N GLU A 47 11.91 -6.87 6.91
CA GLU A 47 11.64 -8.04 6.04
C GLU A 47 11.88 -9.37 6.77
N SER A 48 12.85 -9.41 7.69
CA SER A 48 13.16 -10.56 8.52
C SER A 48 12.07 -10.83 9.57
N GLU A 49 11.55 -9.78 10.22
CA GLU A 49 10.41 -9.93 11.14
C GLU A 49 9.15 -10.40 10.40
N ALA A 50 8.85 -9.79 9.25
CA ALA A 50 7.71 -10.22 8.43
C ALA A 50 7.88 -11.67 7.94
N ALA A 51 9.09 -12.07 7.55
CA ALA A 51 9.41 -13.44 7.17
C ALA A 51 9.15 -14.43 8.31
N SER A 52 9.58 -14.08 9.53
CA SER A 52 9.35 -14.85 10.75
C SER A 52 7.86 -15.00 11.06
N ILE A 53 7.11 -13.89 11.07
CA ILE A 53 5.67 -13.86 11.36
C ILE A 53 4.87 -14.68 10.33
N LEU A 54 5.21 -14.56 9.04
CA LEU A 54 4.51 -15.24 7.95
C LEU A 54 4.99 -16.68 7.70
N GLY A 55 5.97 -17.17 8.47
CA GLY A 55 6.56 -18.50 8.30
C GLY A 55 7.12 -18.72 6.89
N CYS A 56 7.79 -17.71 6.31
CA CYS A 56 8.34 -17.79 4.95
C CYS A 56 9.74 -17.16 4.86
N SER A 57 10.41 -17.34 3.73
CA SER A 57 11.76 -16.81 3.54
C SER A 57 11.76 -15.30 3.25
N ILE A 58 12.85 -14.60 3.60
CA ILE A 58 13.04 -13.18 3.27
C ILE A 58 12.91 -12.90 1.75
N PRO A 59 13.45 -13.74 0.84
CA PRO A 59 13.19 -13.56 -0.60
C PRO A 59 11.71 -13.69 -0.99
N ALA A 60 10.94 -14.56 -0.30
CA ALA A 60 9.51 -14.67 -0.53
C ALA A 60 8.76 -13.41 -0.07
N VAL A 61 9.16 -12.82 1.05
CA VAL A 61 8.68 -11.51 1.51
C VAL A 61 8.92 -10.44 0.44
N LYS A 62 10.18 -10.27 -0.02
CA LYS A 62 10.54 -9.31 -1.08
C LYS A 62 9.70 -9.48 -2.34
N ARG A 63 9.57 -10.72 -2.82
CA ARG A 63 8.78 -11.05 -4.02
C ARG A 63 7.31 -10.69 -3.81
N ARG A 64 6.71 -11.06 -2.68
CA ARG A 64 5.30 -10.76 -2.37
C ARG A 64 5.06 -9.25 -2.24
N THR A 65 5.97 -8.52 -1.59
CA THR A 65 5.91 -7.05 -1.49
C THR A 65 5.93 -6.43 -2.88
N ASN A 66 6.90 -6.80 -3.72
CA ASN A 66 7.00 -6.26 -5.07
C ASN A 66 5.75 -6.56 -5.92
N HIS A 67 5.18 -7.76 -5.83
CA HIS A 67 3.95 -8.09 -6.55
C HIS A 67 2.73 -7.31 -6.02
N GLY A 68 2.60 -7.19 -4.69
CA GLY A 68 1.52 -6.40 -4.07
C GLY A 68 1.61 -4.92 -4.44
N LEU A 69 2.81 -4.33 -4.37
CA LEU A 69 3.03 -2.95 -4.78
C LEU A 69 2.74 -2.73 -6.26
N ARG A 70 3.22 -3.59 -7.16
CA ARG A 70 2.93 -3.47 -8.60
C ARG A 70 1.44 -3.44 -8.89
N ARG A 71 0.66 -4.25 -8.18
CA ARG A 71 -0.80 -4.32 -8.33
C ARG A 71 -1.51 -3.09 -7.75
N LEU A 72 -1.01 -2.55 -6.64
CA LEU A 72 -1.48 -1.28 -6.12
C LEU A 72 -1.17 -0.13 -7.08
N THR A 73 0.07 -0.07 -7.58
CA THR A 73 0.50 0.99 -8.50
C THR A 73 -0.19 0.93 -9.86
N SER A 74 -0.62 -0.24 -10.33
CA SER A 74 -1.35 -0.35 -11.60
C SER A 74 -2.76 0.27 -11.53
N HIS A 75 -3.36 0.35 -10.34
CA HIS A 75 -4.72 0.88 -10.17
C HIS A 75 -4.74 2.28 -9.55
N LEU A 76 -3.76 2.61 -8.71
CA LEU A 76 -3.69 3.88 -7.97
C LEU A 76 -2.61 4.83 -8.50
N GLY A 77 -1.77 4.39 -9.44
CA GLY A 77 -0.62 5.14 -9.93
C GLY A 77 0.62 5.03 -9.04
N PRO A 78 1.74 5.68 -9.43
CA PRO A 78 3.02 5.57 -8.74
C PRO A 78 3.01 6.08 -7.28
N ASP A 79 2.08 6.99 -6.95
CA ASP A 79 1.96 7.58 -5.62
C ASP A 79 1.34 6.63 -4.57
N ALA A 80 0.89 5.43 -4.97
CA ALA A 80 0.28 4.45 -4.06
C ALA A 80 1.15 4.13 -2.84
N VAL A 81 2.48 4.09 -3.01
CA VAL A 81 3.43 3.82 -1.93
C VAL A 81 3.49 4.98 -0.93
N LEU A 82 3.47 6.21 -1.43
CA LEU A 82 3.44 7.42 -0.61
C LEU A 82 2.13 7.51 0.17
N ILE A 83 1.00 7.17 -0.47
CA ILE A 83 -0.31 7.11 0.16
C ILE A 83 -0.32 6.06 1.28
N MET A 84 0.24 4.86 1.05
CA MET A 84 0.38 3.82 2.09
C MET A 84 1.15 4.31 3.32
N GLN A 85 2.30 4.95 3.11
CA GLN A 85 3.14 5.45 4.20
C GLN A 85 2.48 6.58 5.00
N ARG A 86 1.63 7.37 4.35
CA ARG A 86 0.90 8.47 4.96
C ARG A 86 -0.35 8.00 5.71
N VAL A 87 -1.05 6.99 5.20
CA VAL A 87 -2.23 6.39 5.85
C VAL A 87 -1.84 5.50 7.03
N ALA A 88 -0.63 4.94 7.02
CA ALA A 88 -0.09 4.13 8.11
C ALA A 88 0.32 4.93 9.36
N ARG A 89 0.21 6.27 9.33
CA ARG A 89 0.58 7.18 10.44
C ARG A 89 -0.60 7.99 10.94
#